data_AF-A0A7V6D3D2-F1
#
_entry.id   AF-A0A7V6D3D2-F1
#
_cell.length_a   1.000
_cell.length_b   1.000
_cell.length_c   1.000
_cell.angle_alpha   90.00
_cell.angle_beta   90.00
_cell.angle_gamma   90.00
#
_symmetry.space_group_name_H-M   'P 1'
#
loop_
_entity.id
_entity.type
_entity.pdbx_description
1 polymer ?
#
loop_
_entity_poly.entity_id
_entity_poly.type
_entity_poly.pdbx_seq_one_letter_code
_entity_poly.pdbx_strand_id
1 'polypeptide(L)'
;MALRASWPAIAAVIFDLDGVLTDTAEYHYRAWKRLADEEGIPFSREENEALRGVSRRRSLEILLKGRPVTEEQAQEMMARKNRYYQELIQHMTPADLLPGVPQLLAELRQAGIKVAVATVSKNARTVLDGLDLWPAIDALSDGYSVGRSKPAPDLFLHAAAQLGVPPSQCLVVEDAAAGIEAAHAGGMRALALGPAQRFAGVEPDAILPSLAGASWATIRAALDASHAQALPWLLAEDALDPARLGWHETLFTIGNGYLGTRGTFEERFPGDQPATLLNGLFDDVPIIHTELANAPDWLNLELVIAGEPFRLDQGQLLAYQRTLDMREGVVTRWLRWQSPHGHTVEVWCERWASMAHPHLCALRYAVTALNFAGEVELRAAIDGTVENPGNLVPAEIGLRHWWFQGHACPTPQSAELLARTRVSGAQLAAAMHLEVQGVAEASYSCRDWTQAPGVAGHFHLEQGQTAVATKLVAYAHTREPDAPPNPLPLARQRLQAALGQGYESLLAAHRALWRDLWQSCDIEIEGDEAAQRAVRFNLYHLLIAVPRHPARLSIPAKTLSGFGYRGHVCWETEIFVVPVFAFTRLELARNLLRYRYHTLPGARENARRAGYEG
;
A
#
# COMPACT_ATOMS: atom_id res chain seq x y z
N MET A 1 -13.02 19.91 13.38
CA MET A 1 -12.63 18.49 13.48
C MET A 1 -11.62 18.41 14.59
N ALA A 2 -11.94 17.69 15.67
CA ALA A 2 -10.98 17.47 16.74
C ALA A 2 -9.81 16.64 16.19
N LEU A 3 -8.59 17.10 16.45
CA LEU A 3 -7.36 16.38 16.19
C LEU A 3 -7.35 15.09 17.03
N ARG A 4 -7.20 13.94 16.37
CA ARG A 4 -6.07 13.01 16.58
C ARG A 4 -6.24 11.76 15.71
N ALA A 5 -5.55 11.75 14.59
CA ALA A 5 -5.09 10.50 13.99
C ALA A 5 -3.96 9.90 14.85
N SER A 6 -4.19 9.70 16.15
CA SER A 6 -3.13 9.22 17.04
C SER A 6 -2.99 7.72 16.86
N TRP A 7 -1.84 7.32 16.32
CA TRP A 7 -1.40 5.93 16.34
C TRP A 7 -1.56 5.32 17.73
N PRO A 8 -1.82 4.01 17.83
CA PRO A 8 -1.75 3.30 19.09
C PRO A 8 -0.44 3.60 19.83
N ALA A 9 -0.51 3.63 21.17
CA ALA A 9 0.68 3.85 21.98
C ALA A 9 1.71 2.76 21.72
N ILE A 10 2.98 3.15 21.54
CA ILE A 10 4.07 2.21 21.30
C ILE A 10 4.30 1.39 22.58
N ALA A 11 4.19 0.08 22.45
CA ALA A 11 4.41 -0.89 23.52
C ALA A 11 5.66 -1.75 23.30
N ALA A 12 6.22 -1.74 22.08
CA ALA A 12 7.45 -2.44 21.74
C ALA A 12 8.35 -1.62 20.80
N VAL A 13 9.66 -1.75 20.98
CA VAL A 13 10.66 -1.29 20.01
C VAL A 13 11.45 -2.49 19.49
N ILE A 14 11.49 -2.63 18.17
CA ILE A 14 12.19 -3.71 17.47
C ILE A 14 13.39 -3.09 16.76
N PHE A 15 14.60 -3.43 17.20
CA PHE A 15 15.83 -2.92 16.62
C PHE A 15 16.35 -3.87 15.55
N ASP A 16 16.76 -3.34 14.39
CA ASP A 16 17.77 -4.04 13.62
C ASP A 16 19.08 -4.14 14.42
N LEU A 17 19.95 -5.07 14.05
CA LEU A 17 21.22 -5.27 14.74
C LEU A 17 22.35 -4.46 14.08
N ASP A 18 22.50 -4.62 12.77
CA ASP A 18 23.69 -4.24 12.02
C ASP A 18 23.59 -2.77 11.57
N GLY A 19 24.37 -1.88 12.18
CA GLY A 19 24.33 -0.43 11.92
C GLY A 19 23.36 0.34 12.82
N VAL A 20 22.62 -0.37 13.69
CA VAL A 20 21.69 0.21 14.67
C VAL A 20 22.18 0.03 16.10
N LEU A 21 22.42 -1.22 16.54
CA LEU A 21 22.94 -1.51 17.88
C LEU A 21 24.47 -1.56 17.91
N THR A 22 25.09 -1.98 16.80
CA THR A 22 26.54 -2.15 16.64
C THR A 22 26.94 -1.88 15.19
N ASP A 23 28.16 -1.41 14.92
CA ASP A 23 28.66 -1.17 13.54
C ASP A 23 29.20 -2.47 12.89
N THR A 24 28.46 -3.57 12.99
CA THR A 24 28.82 -4.83 12.32
C THR A 24 28.64 -4.76 10.80
N ALA A 25 27.99 -3.70 10.29
CA ALA A 25 27.93 -3.40 8.86
C ALA A 25 29.34 -3.26 8.24
N GLU A 26 30.30 -2.69 8.97
CA GLU A 26 31.71 -2.64 8.55
C GLU A 26 32.32 -4.05 8.44
N TYR A 27 32.00 -4.96 9.37
CA TYR A 27 32.48 -6.35 9.30
C TYR A 27 31.83 -7.12 8.14
N HIS A 28 30.57 -6.83 7.82
CA HIS A 28 29.93 -7.35 6.61
C HIS A 28 30.64 -6.88 5.34
N TYR A 29 30.96 -5.57 5.24
CA TYR A 29 31.71 -5.01 4.13
C TYR A 29 33.08 -5.67 3.97
N ARG A 30 33.87 -5.78 5.06
CA ARG A 30 35.21 -6.41 5.02
C ARG A 30 35.15 -7.87 4.56
N ALA A 31 34.18 -8.63 5.06
CA ALA A 31 34.00 -10.02 4.67
C ALA A 31 33.61 -10.17 3.19
N TRP A 32 32.72 -9.31 2.68
CA TRP A 32 32.37 -9.28 1.25
C TRP A 32 33.53 -8.81 0.38
N LYS A 33 34.27 -7.77 0.81
CA LYS A 33 35.43 -7.25 0.09
C LYS A 33 36.52 -8.31 -0.05
N ARG A 34 36.82 -9.04 1.03
CA ARG A 34 37.77 -10.15 1.00
C ARG A 34 37.34 -11.23 0.01
N LEU A 35 36.07 -11.65 0.03
CA LEU A 35 35.55 -12.60 -0.95
C LEU A 35 35.66 -12.07 -2.37
N ALA A 36 35.27 -10.82 -2.60
CA ALA A 36 35.30 -10.18 -3.92
C ALA A 36 36.72 -10.10 -4.49
N ASP A 37 37.70 -9.76 -3.66
CA ASP A 37 39.11 -9.70 -4.04
C ASP A 37 39.67 -11.08 -4.42
N GLU A 38 39.30 -12.13 -3.67
CA GLU A 38 39.67 -13.51 -3.97
C GLU A 38 39.05 -13.99 -5.30
N GLU A 39 37.84 -13.53 -5.62
CA GLU A 39 37.09 -13.89 -6.83
C GLU A 39 37.40 -12.98 -8.04
N GLY A 40 38.24 -11.97 -7.85
CA GLY A 40 38.57 -10.98 -8.87
C GLY A 40 37.40 -10.07 -9.26
N ILE A 41 36.44 -9.87 -8.35
CA ILE A 41 35.25 -9.03 -8.55
C ILE A 41 35.51 -7.64 -7.95
N PRO A 42 35.51 -6.56 -8.76
CA PRO A 42 35.59 -5.21 -8.23
C PRO A 42 34.40 -4.93 -7.31
N PHE A 43 34.68 -4.56 -6.06
CA PHE A 43 33.67 -4.26 -5.05
C PHE A 43 34.07 -3.04 -4.21
N SER A 44 33.32 -1.95 -4.34
CA SER A 44 33.54 -0.68 -3.63
C SER A 44 32.65 -0.54 -2.39
N ARG A 45 32.92 0.48 -1.56
CA ARG A 45 32.03 0.83 -0.43
C ARG A 45 30.68 1.35 -0.89
N GLU A 46 30.65 2.09 -1.99
CA GLU A 46 29.41 2.60 -2.59
C GLU A 46 28.51 1.44 -3.05
N GLU A 47 29.11 0.42 -3.65
CA GLU A 47 28.38 -0.79 -4.07
C GLU A 47 27.86 -1.60 -2.87
N ASN A 48 28.54 -1.55 -1.72
CA ASN A 48 28.10 -2.23 -0.50
C ASN A 48 26.79 -1.67 0.06
N GLU A 49 26.43 -0.42 -0.22
CA GLU A 49 25.17 0.15 0.27
C GLU A 49 23.96 -0.61 -0.27
N ALA A 50 24.04 -1.17 -1.49
CA ALA A 50 22.97 -2.02 -2.05
C ALA A 50 22.84 -3.39 -1.33
N LEU A 51 23.81 -3.78 -0.51
CA LEU A 51 23.81 -5.04 0.24
C LEU A 51 23.28 -4.87 1.67
N ARG A 52 23.02 -3.64 2.13
CA ARG A 52 22.56 -3.37 3.50
C ARG A 52 21.13 -3.85 3.71
N GLY A 53 20.87 -4.56 4.82
CA GLY A 53 19.54 -5.04 5.18
C GLY A 53 18.97 -6.20 4.34
N VAL A 54 19.65 -6.67 3.29
CA VAL A 54 19.19 -7.80 2.47
C VAL A 54 19.83 -9.14 2.87
N SER A 55 19.21 -10.25 2.46
CA SER A 55 19.73 -11.60 2.79
C SER A 55 21.10 -11.87 2.17
N ARG A 56 21.86 -12.79 2.78
CA ARG A 56 23.17 -13.21 2.29
C ARG A 56 23.15 -13.71 0.85
N ARG A 57 22.08 -14.42 0.46
CA ARG A 57 21.88 -14.90 -0.92
C ARG A 57 21.72 -13.73 -1.87
N ARG A 58 20.86 -12.77 -1.51
CA ARG A 58 20.63 -11.57 -2.31
C ARG A 58 21.89 -10.71 -2.42
N SER A 59 22.63 -10.54 -1.33
CA SER A 59 23.92 -9.84 -1.35
C SER A 59 24.91 -10.48 -2.31
N LEU A 60 24.98 -11.82 -2.35
CA LEU A 60 25.86 -12.53 -3.28
C LEU A 60 25.43 -12.28 -4.74
N GLU A 61 24.13 -12.35 -5.05
CA GLU A 61 23.61 -12.08 -6.39
C GLU A 61 23.97 -10.67 -6.87
N ILE A 62 23.87 -9.68 -5.99
CA ILE A 62 24.27 -8.29 -6.28
C ILE A 62 25.79 -8.20 -6.51
N LEU A 63 26.59 -8.83 -5.63
CA LEU A 63 28.05 -8.87 -5.77
C LEU A 63 28.50 -9.48 -7.10
N LEU A 64 27.84 -10.56 -7.54
CA LEU A 64 28.20 -11.27 -8.76
C LEU A 64 27.95 -10.47 -10.03
N LYS A 65 27.10 -9.43 -10.00
CA LYS A 65 26.81 -8.56 -11.16
C LYS A 65 26.42 -9.36 -12.42
N GLY A 66 25.65 -10.43 -12.23
CA GLY A 66 25.23 -11.33 -13.31
C GLY A 66 26.27 -12.35 -13.77
N ARG A 67 27.44 -12.44 -13.11
CA ARG A 67 28.43 -13.50 -13.35
C ARG A 67 27.79 -14.87 -13.04
N PRO A 68 27.78 -15.81 -13.99
CA PRO A 68 27.20 -17.12 -13.76
C PRO A 68 28.06 -17.92 -12.78
N VAL A 69 27.41 -18.49 -11.78
CA VAL A 69 27.98 -19.45 -10.84
C VAL A 69 27.00 -20.62 -10.69
N THR A 70 27.50 -21.82 -10.44
CA THR A 70 26.63 -22.94 -10.08
C THR A 70 26.09 -22.75 -8.65
N GLU A 71 25.03 -23.48 -8.30
CA GLU A 71 24.47 -23.37 -6.95
C GLU A 71 25.47 -23.86 -5.89
N GLU A 72 26.29 -24.86 -6.19
CA GLU A 72 27.34 -25.33 -5.29
C GLU A 72 28.41 -24.25 -5.07
N GLN A 73 28.80 -23.53 -6.13
CA GLN A 73 29.74 -22.42 -6.04
C GLN A 73 29.15 -21.28 -5.20
N ALA A 74 27.89 -20.91 -5.43
CA ALA A 74 27.23 -19.88 -4.66
C ALA A 74 27.15 -20.24 -3.16
N GLN A 75 26.84 -21.50 -2.84
CA GLN A 75 26.83 -22.00 -1.46
C GLN A 75 28.20 -21.95 -0.80
N GLU A 76 29.26 -22.35 -1.53
CA GLU A 76 30.65 -22.26 -1.05
C GLU A 76 31.03 -20.81 -0.76
N MET A 77 30.77 -19.88 -1.69
CA MET A 77 31.09 -18.46 -1.54
C MET A 77 30.36 -17.85 -0.33
N MET A 78 29.07 -18.17 -0.14
CA MET A 78 28.30 -17.73 1.03
C MET A 78 28.85 -18.30 2.34
N ALA A 79 29.27 -19.57 2.34
CA ALA A 79 29.88 -20.22 3.51
C ALA A 79 31.26 -19.61 3.82
N ARG A 80 32.07 -19.33 2.79
CA ARG A 80 33.39 -18.72 2.92
C ARG A 80 33.31 -17.30 3.45
N LYS A 81 32.42 -16.46 2.90
CA LYS A 81 32.11 -15.14 3.46
C LYS A 81 31.68 -15.22 4.92
N ASN A 82 30.86 -16.22 5.27
CA ASN A 82 30.40 -16.37 6.64
C ASN A 82 31.54 -16.70 7.61
N ARG A 83 32.51 -17.53 7.22
CA ARG A 83 33.71 -17.78 8.03
C ARG A 83 34.49 -16.50 8.29
N TYR A 84 34.73 -15.68 7.26
CA TYR A 84 35.43 -14.39 7.42
C TYR A 84 34.70 -13.45 8.37
N TYR A 85 33.37 -13.41 8.29
CA TYR A 85 32.56 -12.62 9.21
C TYR A 85 32.61 -13.18 10.64
N GLN A 86 32.53 -14.49 10.81
CA GLN A 86 32.64 -15.16 12.12
C GLN A 86 33.99 -14.89 12.80
N GLU A 87 35.09 -14.85 12.04
CA GLU A 87 36.41 -14.45 12.54
C GLU A 87 36.39 -13.02 13.10
N LEU A 88 35.71 -12.08 12.42
CA LEU A 88 35.66 -10.68 12.83
C LEU A 88 34.82 -10.44 14.09
N ILE A 89 33.71 -11.16 14.26
CA ILE A 89 32.79 -10.95 15.40
C ILE A 89 33.23 -11.64 16.70
N GLN A 90 34.22 -12.54 16.66
CA GLN A 90 34.70 -13.27 17.86
C GLN A 90 35.34 -12.36 18.92
N HIS A 91 35.75 -11.15 18.53
CA HIS A 91 36.40 -10.19 19.42
C HIS A 91 35.48 -9.06 19.87
N MET A 92 34.17 -9.19 19.64
CA MET A 92 33.20 -8.18 20.05
C MET A 92 33.07 -8.14 21.58
N THR A 93 32.92 -6.93 22.09
CA THR A 93 32.77 -6.59 23.49
C THR A 93 31.67 -5.55 23.66
N PRO A 94 31.18 -5.29 24.89
CA PRO A 94 30.21 -4.22 25.12
C PRO A 94 30.68 -2.82 24.68
N ALA A 95 31.99 -2.60 24.47
CA ALA A 95 32.53 -1.35 23.94
C ALA A 95 32.23 -1.13 22.45
N ASP A 96 31.80 -2.17 21.72
CA ASP A 96 31.42 -2.10 20.31
C ASP A 96 29.95 -1.67 20.10
N LEU A 97 29.19 -1.44 21.18
CA LEU A 97 27.86 -0.85 21.11
C LEU A 97 27.93 0.57 20.54
N LEU A 98 27.00 0.89 19.64
CA LEU A 98 26.89 2.24 19.11
C LEU A 98 26.52 3.24 20.23
N PRO A 99 27.02 4.49 20.17
CA PRO A 99 26.75 5.48 21.20
C PRO A 99 25.25 5.70 21.44
N GLY A 100 24.84 5.75 22.71
CA GLY A 100 23.46 5.96 23.14
C GLY A 100 22.62 4.69 23.31
N VAL A 101 23.03 3.56 22.71
CA VAL A 101 22.30 2.28 22.79
C VAL A 101 22.07 1.81 24.24
N PRO A 102 23.08 1.74 25.13
CA PRO A 102 22.85 1.25 26.50
C PRO A 102 21.86 2.09 27.29
N GLN A 103 21.92 3.42 27.10
CA GLN A 103 21.05 4.36 27.79
C GLN A 103 19.60 4.26 27.28
N LEU A 104 19.41 4.20 25.96
CA LEU A 104 18.08 4.06 25.37
C LEU A 104 17.41 2.74 25.80
N LEU A 105 18.13 1.62 25.79
CA LEU A 105 17.60 0.33 26.22
C LEU A 105 17.16 0.36 27.69
N ALA A 106 17.94 1.02 28.56
CA ALA A 106 17.57 1.21 29.96
C ALA A 106 16.30 2.07 30.12
N GLU A 107 16.17 3.16 29.35
CA GLU A 107 14.99 4.03 29.36
C GLU A 107 13.73 3.32 28.86
N LEU A 108 13.82 2.54 27.78
CA LEU A 108 12.71 1.76 27.24
C LEU A 108 12.18 0.77 28.30
N ARG A 109 13.09 0.07 28.98
CA ARG A 109 12.74 -0.84 30.06
C ARG A 109 12.08 -0.14 31.23
N GLN A 110 12.60 1.01 31.66
CA GLN A 110 11.98 1.83 32.71
C GLN A 110 10.58 2.31 32.33
N ALA A 111 10.34 2.55 31.04
CA ALA A 111 9.04 2.90 30.49
C ALA A 111 8.10 1.68 30.30
N GLY A 112 8.54 0.46 30.59
CA GLY A 112 7.77 -0.77 30.40
C GLY A 112 7.59 -1.17 28.93
N ILE A 113 8.43 -0.63 28.04
CA ILE A 113 8.40 -0.93 26.60
C ILE A 113 9.26 -2.16 26.34
N LYS A 114 8.68 -3.13 25.66
CA LYS A 114 9.39 -4.36 25.30
C LYS A 114 10.41 -4.12 24.20
N VAL A 115 11.51 -4.87 24.23
CA VAL A 115 12.60 -4.75 23.26
C VAL A 115 12.80 -6.07 22.52
N ALA A 116 12.82 -6.00 21.20
CA ALA A 116 13.26 -7.13 20.38
C ALA A 116 14.40 -6.73 19.46
N VAL A 117 15.16 -7.73 19.00
CA VAL A 117 16.11 -7.60 17.91
C VAL A 117 15.61 -8.39 16.71
N ALA A 118 15.63 -7.78 15.52
CA ALA A 118 15.20 -8.38 14.27
C ALA A 118 16.24 -8.16 13.16
N THR A 119 17.07 -9.17 12.90
CA THR A 119 18.14 -9.12 11.88
C THR A 119 18.08 -10.29 10.89
N VAL A 120 18.48 -10.05 9.64
CA VAL A 120 18.66 -11.11 8.63
C VAL A 120 19.90 -11.97 8.88
N SER A 121 20.74 -11.60 9.84
CA SER A 121 21.97 -12.31 10.19
C SER A 121 21.69 -13.62 10.92
N LYS A 122 22.36 -14.69 10.48
CA LYS A 122 22.40 -15.98 11.16
C LYS A 122 23.37 -16.04 12.36
N ASN A 123 24.12 -14.95 12.60
CA ASN A 123 25.10 -14.90 13.69
C ASN A 123 24.65 -13.97 14.83
N ALA A 124 23.37 -13.58 14.85
CA ALA A 124 22.83 -12.60 15.79
C ALA A 124 23.14 -12.97 17.25
N ARG A 125 22.95 -14.24 17.64
CA ARG A 125 23.22 -14.72 19.00
C ARG A 125 24.66 -14.46 19.45
N THR A 126 25.65 -14.81 18.61
CA THR A 126 27.07 -14.59 18.90
C THR A 126 27.39 -13.11 19.09
N VAL A 127 26.78 -12.24 18.27
CA VAL A 127 26.94 -10.79 18.41
C VAL A 127 26.31 -10.30 19.71
N LEU A 128 25.08 -10.72 20.03
CA LEU A 128 24.39 -10.34 21.27
C LEU A 128 25.11 -10.84 22.53
N ASP A 129 25.73 -12.03 22.48
CA ASP A 129 26.59 -12.56 23.55
C ASP A 129 27.82 -11.67 23.76
N GLY A 130 28.54 -11.33 22.68
CA GLY A 130 29.73 -10.48 22.76
C GLY A 130 29.44 -9.05 23.26
N LEU A 131 28.25 -8.53 22.95
CA LEU A 131 27.80 -7.19 23.36
C LEU A 131 27.15 -7.16 24.76
N ASP A 132 26.92 -8.31 25.40
CA ASP A 132 26.18 -8.44 26.67
C ASP A 132 24.78 -7.80 26.65
N LEU A 133 24.03 -8.01 25.56
CA LEU A 133 22.72 -7.38 25.35
C LEU A 133 21.52 -8.23 25.79
N TRP A 134 21.70 -9.53 26.05
CA TRP A 134 20.60 -10.40 26.48
C TRP A 134 19.82 -9.91 27.70
N PRO A 135 20.46 -9.30 28.72
CA PRO A 135 19.71 -8.76 29.83
C PRO A 135 18.68 -7.73 29.40
N ALA A 136 18.90 -7.00 28.29
CA ALA A 136 18.08 -5.93 27.76
C ALA A 136 17.01 -6.37 26.73
N ILE A 137 17.10 -7.58 26.19
CA ILE A 137 16.29 -8.05 25.05
C ILE A 137 15.23 -9.06 25.52
N ASP A 138 13.97 -8.83 25.13
CA ASP A 138 12.84 -9.71 25.45
C ASP A 138 12.58 -10.76 24.35
N ALA A 139 12.97 -10.49 23.09
CA ALA A 139 12.79 -11.39 21.96
C ALA A 139 13.85 -11.24 20.87
N LEU A 140 14.11 -12.31 20.11
CA LEU A 140 15.04 -12.32 18.98
C LEU A 140 14.37 -12.98 17.76
N SER A 141 14.34 -12.24 16.65
CA SER A 141 14.11 -12.78 15.32
C SER A 141 15.37 -12.64 14.48
N ASP A 142 15.94 -13.76 14.06
CA ASP A 142 17.21 -13.82 13.33
C ASP A 142 17.06 -14.51 11.96
N GLY A 143 18.16 -14.68 11.23
CA GLY A 143 18.19 -15.32 9.91
C GLY A 143 17.79 -16.81 9.87
N TYR A 144 17.38 -17.40 11.00
CA TYR A 144 16.77 -18.74 11.08
C TYR A 144 15.27 -18.69 11.38
N SER A 145 14.73 -17.54 11.77
CA SER A 145 13.38 -17.40 12.30
C SER A 145 12.30 -17.42 11.20
N VAL A 146 12.63 -16.95 9.99
CA VAL A 146 11.66 -16.77 8.90
C VAL A 146 12.26 -17.17 7.55
N GLY A 147 11.38 -17.61 6.63
CA GLY A 147 11.78 -18.00 5.27
C GLY A 147 12.06 -16.83 4.34
N ARG A 148 11.32 -15.72 4.49
CA ARG A 148 11.45 -14.51 3.68
C ARG A 148 12.17 -13.42 4.47
N SER A 149 13.12 -12.75 3.84
CA SER A 149 13.83 -11.61 4.44
C SER A 149 13.22 -10.27 4.03
N LYS A 150 13.63 -9.19 4.72
CA LYS A 150 13.40 -7.80 4.31
C LYS A 150 13.61 -7.66 2.78
N PRO A 151 12.72 -6.96 2.04
CA PRO A 151 11.65 -6.08 2.53
C PRO A 151 10.33 -6.80 2.90
N ALA A 152 10.29 -8.13 2.91
CA ALA A 152 9.12 -8.83 3.46
C ALA A 152 9.00 -8.57 4.98
N PRO A 153 7.78 -8.41 5.53
CA PRO A 153 7.58 -8.01 6.92
C PRO A 153 7.80 -9.15 7.93
N ASP A 154 7.97 -10.40 7.46
CA ASP A 154 7.96 -11.62 8.24
C ASP A 154 8.84 -11.56 9.49
N LEU A 155 10.06 -11.02 9.37
CA LEU A 155 11.01 -10.93 10.49
C LEU A 155 10.49 -10.04 11.62
N PHE A 156 9.91 -8.89 11.28
CA PHE A 156 9.35 -7.98 12.28
C PHE A 156 8.04 -8.52 12.84
N LEU A 157 7.16 -9.09 12.00
CA LEU A 157 5.93 -9.74 12.45
C LEU A 157 6.22 -10.87 13.44
N HIS A 158 7.24 -11.68 13.17
CA HIS A 158 7.69 -12.73 14.08
C HIS A 158 8.20 -12.15 15.41
N ALA A 159 8.99 -11.07 15.38
CA ALA A 159 9.44 -10.40 16.60
C ALA A 159 8.26 -9.83 17.41
N ALA A 160 7.30 -9.16 16.77
CA ALA A 160 6.09 -8.64 17.41
C ALA A 160 5.25 -9.76 18.05
N ALA A 161 5.09 -10.90 17.36
CA ALA A 161 4.40 -12.07 17.88
C ALA A 161 5.11 -12.65 19.11
N GLN A 162 6.45 -12.79 19.10
CA GLN A 162 7.21 -13.23 20.28
C GLN A 162 7.06 -12.29 21.47
N LEU A 163 6.93 -10.98 21.21
CA LEU A 163 6.66 -9.99 22.25
C LEU A 163 5.20 -10.02 22.73
N GLY A 164 4.29 -10.67 22.01
CA GLY A 164 2.84 -10.58 22.26
C GLY A 164 2.32 -9.15 22.12
N VAL A 165 2.90 -8.36 21.22
CA VAL A 165 2.52 -6.96 20.95
C VAL A 165 2.05 -6.85 19.51
N PRO A 166 0.87 -6.28 19.24
CA PRO A 166 0.39 -6.08 17.87
C PRO A 166 1.32 -5.18 17.07
N PRO A 167 1.51 -5.43 15.75
CA PRO A 167 2.37 -4.61 14.91
C PRO A 167 2.09 -3.09 14.96
N SER A 168 0.83 -2.69 15.10
CA SER A 168 0.44 -1.27 15.21
C SER A 168 0.99 -0.55 16.46
N GLN A 169 1.46 -1.31 17.46
CA GLN A 169 2.08 -0.82 18.69
C GLN A 169 3.59 -1.01 18.70
N CYS A 170 4.18 -1.42 17.58
CA CYS A 170 5.62 -1.60 17.40
C CYS A 170 6.24 -0.40 16.69
N LEU A 171 7.41 0.02 17.18
CA LEU A 171 8.32 0.90 16.47
C LEU A 171 9.54 0.10 16.02
N VAL A 172 9.79 0.05 14.72
CA VAL A 172 11.03 -0.52 14.17
C VAL A 172 12.10 0.56 14.11
N VAL A 173 13.32 0.25 14.57
CA VAL A 173 14.49 1.13 14.43
C VAL A 173 15.47 0.48 13.46
N GLU A 174 15.76 1.16 12.37
CA GLU A 174 16.40 0.55 11.19
C GLU A 174 17.30 1.54 10.47
N ASP A 175 18.38 1.06 9.83
CA ASP A 175 19.32 1.91 9.10
C ASP A 175 19.28 1.72 7.57
N ALA A 176 18.46 0.77 7.08
CA ALA A 176 18.31 0.43 5.66
C ALA A 176 16.87 0.65 5.14
N ALA A 177 16.75 1.15 3.90
CA ALA A 177 15.45 1.37 3.26
C ALA A 177 14.58 0.10 3.19
N ALA A 178 15.18 -1.06 2.89
CA ALA A 178 14.47 -2.34 2.85
C ALA A 178 13.86 -2.74 4.20
N GLY A 179 14.45 -2.33 5.32
CA GLY A 179 13.86 -2.58 6.64
C GLY A 179 12.75 -1.58 6.99
N ILE A 180 12.83 -0.33 6.51
CA ILE A 180 11.70 0.62 6.61
C ILE A 180 10.49 0.08 5.84
N GLU A 181 10.70 -0.40 4.60
CA GLU A 181 9.67 -1.06 3.80
C GLU A 181 9.05 -2.25 4.54
N ALA A 182 9.87 -3.13 5.10
CA ALA A 182 9.39 -4.28 5.86
C ALA A 182 8.59 -3.88 7.11
N ALA A 183 8.96 -2.80 7.79
CA ALA A 183 8.20 -2.28 8.94
C ALA A 183 6.81 -1.80 8.52
N HIS A 184 6.73 -0.96 7.49
CA HIS A 184 5.45 -0.46 6.96
C HIS A 184 4.59 -1.57 6.36
N ALA A 185 5.21 -2.54 5.66
CA ALA A 185 4.52 -3.72 5.16
C ALA A 185 3.88 -4.57 6.27
N GLY A 186 4.45 -4.54 7.48
CA GLY A 186 3.89 -5.17 8.67
C GLY A 186 2.85 -4.31 9.42
N GLY A 187 2.56 -3.09 8.96
CA GLY A 187 1.70 -2.14 9.67
C GLY A 187 2.36 -1.52 10.91
N MET A 188 3.69 -1.51 10.98
CA MET A 188 4.47 -0.92 12.06
C MET A 188 4.96 0.48 11.72
N ARG A 189 5.29 1.27 12.76
CA ARG A 189 5.99 2.55 12.58
C ARG A 189 7.49 2.32 12.44
N ALA A 190 8.19 3.21 11.74
CA ALA A 190 9.60 3.08 11.46
C ALA A 190 10.41 4.35 11.78
N LEU A 191 11.42 4.21 12.64
CA LEU A 191 12.46 5.20 12.89
C LEU A 191 13.71 4.83 12.09
N ALA A 192 14.07 5.68 11.13
CA ALA A 192 15.25 5.50 10.31
C ALA A 192 16.49 6.14 10.94
N LEU A 193 17.63 5.45 10.87
CA LEU A 193 18.93 5.94 11.32
C LEU A 193 19.87 6.20 10.15
N GLY A 194 20.39 7.42 10.06
CA GLY A 194 21.40 7.83 9.07
C GLY A 194 20.96 9.02 8.21
N PRO A 195 21.66 9.27 7.09
CA PRO A 195 21.36 10.41 6.22
C PRO A 195 20.03 10.23 5.48
N ALA A 196 19.22 11.30 5.43
CA ALA A 196 17.90 11.28 4.81
C ALA A 196 17.90 10.80 3.35
N GLN A 197 18.99 11.06 2.61
CA GLN A 197 19.14 10.64 1.21
C GLN A 197 19.09 9.11 1.04
N ARG A 198 19.53 8.34 2.05
CA ARG A 198 19.45 6.87 2.02
C ARG A 198 18.00 6.37 1.92
N PHE A 199 17.07 7.17 2.44
CA PHE A 199 15.67 6.83 2.52
C PHE A 199 14.84 7.50 1.42
N ALA A 200 15.42 8.13 0.40
CA ALA A 200 14.67 8.92 -0.59
C ALA A 200 13.56 8.17 -1.37
N GLY A 201 13.58 6.83 -1.36
CA GLY A 201 12.57 5.94 -1.96
C GLY A 201 11.50 5.43 -0.99
N VAL A 202 11.65 5.70 0.32
CA VAL A 202 10.75 5.28 1.39
C VAL A 202 10.41 6.50 2.26
N GLU A 203 9.38 6.43 3.10
CA GLU A 203 8.97 7.58 3.94
C GLU A 203 8.91 7.14 5.41
N PRO A 204 10.06 7.09 6.13
CA PRO A 204 10.09 6.72 7.54
C PRO A 204 9.24 7.67 8.40
N ASP A 205 8.67 7.17 9.49
CA ASP A 205 7.89 7.99 10.44
C ASP A 205 8.74 9.07 11.11
N ALA A 206 10.03 8.81 11.30
CA ALA A 206 11.03 9.79 11.73
C ALA A 206 12.43 9.38 11.27
N ILE A 207 13.34 10.35 11.18
CA ILE A 207 14.75 10.12 10.85
C ILE A 207 15.63 10.75 11.93
N LEU A 208 16.61 9.99 12.42
CA LEU A 208 17.68 10.50 13.28
C LEU A 208 19.04 10.18 12.66
N PRO A 209 20.07 11.01 12.86
CA PRO A 209 21.41 10.73 12.32
C PRO A 209 22.05 9.48 12.96
N SER A 210 21.80 9.27 14.25
CA SER A 210 22.20 8.09 15.03
C SER A 210 21.45 8.07 16.37
N LEU A 211 21.70 7.04 17.19
CA LEU A 211 21.20 6.97 18.57
C LEU A 211 22.06 7.77 19.56
N ALA A 212 23.14 8.42 19.13
CA ALA A 212 24.02 9.18 20.00
C ALA A 212 23.27 10.38 20.62
N GLY A 213 23.09 10.36 21.94
CA GLY A 213 22.31 11.37 22.67
C GLY A 213 20.80 11.26 22.48
N ALA A 214 20.31 10.21 21.80
CA ALA A 214 18.89 9.92 21.71
C ALA A 214 18.38 9.31 23.03
N SER A 215 17.24 9.81 23.49
CA SER A 215 16.43 9.26 24.57
C SER A 215 15.08 8.79 24.03
N TRP A 216 14.36 7.99 24.81
CA TRP A 216 12.98 7.63 24.46
C TRP A 216 12.10 8.87 24.27
N ALA A 217 12.29 9.89 25.11
CA ALA A 217 11.56 11.16 25.01
C ALA A 217 11.84 11.90 23.70
N THR A 218 13.10 11.95 23.25
CA THR A 218 13.45 12.61 21.98
C THR A 218 12.97 11.83 20.77
N ILE A 219 12.98 10.49 20.81
CA ILE A 219 12.42 9.65 19.74
C ILE A 219 10.92 9.92 19.60
N ARG A 220 10.19 9.91 20.72
CA ARG A 220 8.76 10.27 20.72
C ARG A 220 8.52 11.67 20.19
N ALA A 221 9.31 12.65 20.62
CA ALA A 221 9.17 14.02 20.13
C ALA A 221 9.41 14.13 18.62
N ALA A 222 10.37 13.39 18.06
CA ALA A 222 10.62 13.35 16.61
C ALA A 222 9.45 12.73 15.85
N LEU A 223 8.91 11.63 16.36
CA LEU A 223 7.72 10.96 15.84
C LEU A 223 6.47 11.87 15.89
N ASP A 224 6.27 12.57 17.00
CA ASP A 224 5.16 13.50 17.19
C ASP A 224 5.30 14.74 16.27
N ALA A 225 6.52 15.25 16.10
CA ALA A 225 6.81 16.38 15.20
C ALA A 225 6.56 16.01 13.73
N SER A 226 7.01 14.84 13.29
CA SER A 226 6.74 14.32 11.94
C SER A 226 5.24 14.14 11.71
N HIS A 227 4.53 13.54 12.67
CA HIS A 227 3.08 13.43 12.60
C HIS A 227 2.39 14.79 12.52
N ALA A 228 2.83 15.77 13.33
CA ALA A 228 2.28 17.11 13.30
C ALA A 228 2.45 17.81 11.94
N GLN A 229 3.59 17.60 11.27
CA GLN A 229 3.82 18.08 9.90
C GLN A 229 2.93 17.39 8.87
N ALA A 230 2.54 16.14 9.11
CA ALA A 230 1.62 15.41 8.25
C ALA A 230 0.15 15.83 8.44
N LEU A 231 -0.26 16.30 9.63
CA LEU A 231 -1.67 16.61 9.95
C LEU A 231 -2.43 17.47 8.90
N PRO A 232 -1.83 18.50 8.27
CA PRO A 232 -2.54 19.26 7.25
C PRO A 232 -2.80 18.47 5.94
N TRP A 233 -2.17 17.32 5.76
CA TRP A 233 -2.36 16.40 4.63
C TRP A 233 -3.33 15.26 4.93
N LEU A 234 -3.68 15.05 6.20
CA LEU A 234 -4.50 13.92 6.62
C LEU A 234 -5.98 14.30 6.74
N LEU A 235 -6.84 13.49 6.12
CA LEU A 235 -8.26 13.44 6.43
C LEU A 235 -8.52 12.16 7.24
N ALA A 236 -9.07 12.29 8.45
CA ALA A 236 -9.31 11.17 9.35
C ALA A 236 -10.79 10.99 9.72
N GLU A 237 -11.18 9.74 9.93
CA GLU A 237 -12.43 9.27 10.51
C GLU A 237 -12.10 8.33 11.68
N ASP A 238 -12.31 8.81 12.91
CA ASP A 238 -11.92 8.08 14.14
C ASP A 238 -13.07 7.23 14.72
N ALA A 239 -14.24 7.26 14.08
CA ALA A 239 -15.39 6.45 14.47
C ALA A 239 -16.29 6.20 13.26
N LEU A 240 -16.76 4.95 13.14
CA LEU A 240 -17.75 4.57 12.13
C LEU A 240 -19.11 5.19 12.46
N ASP A 241 -19.62 6.06 11.58
CA ASP A 241 -20.98 6.59 11.62
C ASP A 241 -21.76 6.08 10.39
N PRO A 242 -22.61 5.04 10.53
CA PRO A 242 -23.39 4.50 9.43
C PRO A 242 -24.32 5.53 8.76
N ALA A 243 -24.76 6.57 9.46
CA ALA A 243 -25.60 7.62 8.88
C ALA A 243 -24.84 8.53 7.91
N ARG A 244 -23.50 8.50 7.94
CA ARG A 244 -22.60 9.27 7.07
C ARG A 244 -21.81 8.41 6.10
N LEU A 245 -22.20 7.14 5.93
CA LEU A 245 -21.48 6.17 5.09
C LEU A 245 -21.18 6.73 3.68
N GLY A 246 -22.22 7.14 2.94
CA GLY A 246 -22.06 7.69 1.58
C GLY A 246 -21.26 9.00 1.51
N TRP A 247 -21.23 9.78 2.61
CA TRP A 247 -20.41 10.98 2.72
C TRP A 247 -18.93 10.60 2.82
N HIS A 248 -18.57 9.74 3.76
CA HIS A 248 -17.19 9.27 3.91
C HIS A 248 -16.71 8.51 2.67
N GLU A 249 -17.55 7.67 2.06
CA GLU A 249 -17.22 7.03 0.79
C GLU A 249 -16.83 8.02 -0.31
N THR A 250 -17.42 9.22 -0.32
CA THR A 250 -17.03 10.27 -1.26
C THR A 250 -15.70 10.90 -0.85
N LEU A 251 -15.54 11.25 0.43
CA LEU A 251 -14.34 11.94 0.91
C LEU A 251 -13.06 11.11 0.79
N PHE A 252 -13.14 9.80 1.05
CA PHE A 252 -12.04 8.85 0.99
C PHE A 252 -11.88 8.22 -0.42
N THR A 253 -12.41 8.85 -1.47
CA THR A 253 -12.18 8.43 -2.86
C THR A 253 -10.70 8.55 -3.20
N ILE A 254 -10.13 7.51 -3.78
CA ILE A 254 -8.78 7.50 -4.38
C ILE A 254 -8.90 7.39 -5.90
N GLY A 255 -7.92 7.92 -6.64
CA GLY A 255 -7.96 7.88 -8.10
C GLY A 255 -6.69 8.43 -8.74
N ASN A 256 -6.63 8.38 -10.06
CA ASN A 256 -5.43 8.71 -10.83
C ASN A 256 -5.72 9.35 -12.21
N GLY A 257 -6.96 9.80 -12.44
CA GLY A 257 -7.42 10.41 -13.69
C GLY A 257 -7.86 9.41 -14.77
N TYR A 258 -7.36 8.18 -14.73
CA TYR A 258 -7.88 7.05 -15.52
C TYR A 258 -9.07 6.42 -14.82
N LEU A 259 -8.97 6.20 -13.50
CA LEU A 259 -10.06 5.72 -12.67
C LEU A 259 -10.17 6.50 -11.37
N GLY A 260 -11.36 6.46 -10.77
CA GLY A 260 -11.61 6.81 -9.37
C GLY A 260 -12.39 5.69 -8.71
N THR A 261 -12.07 5.38 -7.45
CA THR A 261 -12.77 4.36 -6.67
C THR A 261 -13.16 4.92 -5.30
N ARG A 262 -14.42 4.71 -4.93
CA ARG A 262 -15.01 5.28 -3.71
C ARG A 262 -14.33 4.72 -2.46
N GLY A 263 -14.42 5.51 -1.40
CA GLY A 263 -13.99 5.20 -0.05
C GLY A 263 -14.82 4.13 0.67
N THR A 264 -15.29 3.07 0.00
CA THR A 264 -16.03 1.96 0.66
C THR A 264 -15.12 1.07 1.50
N PHE A 265 -15.66 0.10 2.23
CA PHE A 265 -14.86 -0.87 3.00
C PHE A 265 -14.48 -2.08 2.16
N GLU A 266 -13.32 -2.67 2.47
CA GLU A 266 -12.80 -3.87 1.81
C GLU A 266 -13.79 -5.05 1.90
N GLU A 267 -14.37 -5.25 3.08
CA GLU A 267 -15.27 -6.37 3.41
C GLU A 267 -16.74 -6.08 3.08
N ARG A 268 -17.01 -4.92 2.45
CA ARG A 268 -18.33 -4.31 2.27
C ARG A 268 -19.03 -3.97 3.61
N PHE A 269 -20.07 -3.17 3.52
CA PHE A 269 -20.94 -2.82 4.64
C PHE A 269 -22.40 -2.71 4.18
N PRO A 270 -23.40 -3.10 4.98
CA PRO A 270 -24.79 -2.94 4.59
C PRO A 270 -25.15 -1.50 4.22
N GLY A 271 -25.58 -1.29 2.98
CA GLY A 271 -25.94 0.03 2.45
C GLY A 271 -24.76 0.82 1.87
N ASP A 272 -23.56 0.23 1.79
CA ASP A 272 -22.46 0.85 1.06
C ASP A 272 -22.73 0.96 -0.43
N GLN A 273 -22.06 1.90 -1.08
CA GLN A 273 -22.19 2.13 -2.52
C GLN A 273 -20.82 2.05 -3.19
N PRO A 274 -20.30 0.82 -3.44
CA PRO A 274 -19.04 0.64 -4.15
C PRO A 274 -19.14 1.25 -5.55
N ALA A 275 -18.15 2.06 -5.91
CA ALA A 275 -18.03 2.50 -7.27
C ALA A 275 -16.57 2.54 -7.69
N THR A 276 -16.28 1.99 -8.86
CA THR A 276 -15.02 2.20 -9.57
C THR A 276 -15.37 2.73 -10.95
N LEU A 277 -15.09 4.00 -11.20
CA LEU A 277 -15.45 4.70 -12.42
C LEU A 277 -14.21 4.89 -13.29
N LEU A 278 -14.18 4.26 -14.46
CA LEU A 278 -13.13 4.44 -15.46
C LEU A 278 -13.51 5.59 -16.40
N ASN A 279 -12.65 6.59 -16.52
CA ASN A 279 -12.91 7.80 -17.27
C ASN A 279 -13.14 7.49 -18.76
N GLY A 280 -14.27 7.94 -19.31
CA GLY A 280 -14.65 7.71 -20.70
C GLY A 280 -15.36 6.39 -20.99
N LEU A 281 -15.55 5.53 -19.98
CA LEU A 281 -16.24 4.25 -20.14
C LEU A 281 -17.75 4.39 -19.88
N PHE A 282 -18.42 5.00 -20.85
CA PHE A 282 -19.86 5.21 -20.84
C PHE A 282 -20.63 4.06 -21.48
N ASP A 283 -21.84 3.80 -20.99
CA ASP A 283 -22.82 2.93 -21.62
C ASP A 283 -24.21 3.56 -21.55
N ASP A 284 -25.08 3.13 -22.45
CA ASP A 284 -26.46 3.59 -22.49
C ASP A 284 -27.38 2.63 -21.74
N VAL A 285 -28.38 3.17 -21.06
CA VAL A 285 -29.44 2.38 -20.39
C VAL A 285 -30.81 3.01 -20.67
N PRO A 286 -31.89 2.20 -20.79
CA PRO A 286 -33.18 2.65 -21.35
C PRO A 286 -33.83 3.87 -20.69
N ILE A 287 -33.43 4.20 -19.46
CA ILE A 287 -34.05 5.27 -18.65
C ILE A 287 -33.15 6.50 -18.53
N ILE A 288 -31.83 6.34 -18.60
CA ILE A 288 -30.85 7.36 -18.22
C ILE A 288 -30.04 7.90 -19.43
N HIS A 289 -30.38 7.47 -20.65
CA HIS A 289 -29.66 7.72 -21.89
C HIS A 289 -28.22 7.23 -21.79
N THR A 290 -27.29 8.03 -21.28
CA THR A 290 -25.85 7.72 -21.21
C THR A 290 -25.32 8.06 -19.81
N GLU A 291 -24.51 7.18 -19.23
CA GLU A 291 -23.80 7.43 -17.98
C GLU A 291 -22.49 6.62 -17.90
N LEU A 292 -21.56 7.02 -17.03
CA LEU A 292 -20.37 6.22 -16.73
C LEU A 292 -20.79 4.89 -16.11
N ALA A 293 -20.31 3.78 -16.68
CA ALA A 293 -20.58 2.45 -16.15
C ALA A 293 -19.72 2.18 -14.92
N ASN A 294 -20.33 1.75 -13.80
CA ASN A 294 -19.59 1.24 -12.64
C ASN A 294 -18.80 0.00 -13.05
N ALA A 295 -17.47 0.05 -13.05
CA ALA A 295 -16.63 -1.09 -13.39
C ALA A 295 -16.71 -2.17 -12.31
N PRO A 296 -16.47 -3.45 -12.65
CA PRO A 296 -16.40 -4.55 -11.70
C PRO A 296 -15.54 -4.18 -10.49
N ASP A 297 -16.07 -4.38 -9.29
CA ASP A 297 -15.44 -3.94 -8.05
C ASP A 297 -14.18 -4.77 -7.76
N TRP A 298 -13.04 -4.08 -7.74
CA TRP A 298 -11.74 -4.66 -7.43
C TRP A 298 -11.48 -4.79 -5.94
N LEU A 299 -12.22 -4.08 -5.08
CA LEU A 299 -11.87 -3.90 -3.68
C LEU A 299 -12.31 -5.08 -2.81
N ASN A 300 -13.40 -5.76 -3.18
CA ASN A 300 -14.01 -6.85 -2.42
C ASN A 300 -12.99 -7.87 -1.86
N LEU A 301 -12.92 -7.94 -0.53
CA LEU A 301 -12.10 -8.86 0.24
C LEU A 301 -12.86 -9.26 1.51
N GLU A 302 -13.27 -10.52 1.62
CA GLU A 302 -13.95 -11.04 2.82
C GLU A 302 -12.93 -11.67 3.77
N LEU A 303 -13.04 -11.39 5.06
CA LEU A 303 -12.28 -12.06 6.11
C LEU A 303 -13.18 -13.05 6.86
N VAL A 304 -12.71 -14.27 7.06
CA VAL A 304 -13.34 -15.27 7.93
C VAL A 304 -12.31 -15.71 8.97
N ILE A 305 -12.66 -15.63 10.25
CA ILE A 305 -11.78 -16.04 11.36
C ILE A 305 -12.43 -17.17 12.16
N ALA A 306 -11.72 -18.28 12.33
CA ALA A 306 -12.23 -19.46 13.04
C ALA A 306 -13.64 -19.91 12.57
N GLY A 307 -13.93 -19.77 11.27
CA GLY A 307 -15.22 -20.09 10.66
C GLY A 307 -16.30 -18.99 10.75
N GLU A 308 -16.00 -17.84 11.38
CA GLU A 308 -16.91 -16.70 11.50
C GLU A 308 -16.57 -15.58 10.50
N PRO A 309 -17.52 -15.11 9.69
CA PRO A 309 -17.27 -13.96 8.82
C PRO A 309 -17.08 -12.69 9.64
N PHE A 310 -16.00 -11.96 9.36
CA PHE A 310 -15.81 -10.60 9.86
C PHE A 310 -16.85 -9.68 9.24
N ARG A 311 -17.53 -8.90 10.09
CA ARG A 311 -18.51 -7.91 9.67
C ARG A 311 -18.50 -6.72 10.60
N LEU A 312 -18.44 -5.51 10.05
CA LEU A 312 -18.48 -4.30 10.88
C LEU A 312 -19.85 -4.07 11.54
N ASP A 313 -20.92 -4.62 10.96
CA ASP A 313 -22.28 -4.52 11.49
C ASP A 313 -22.68 -5.74 12.36
N GLN A 314 -21.83 -6.77 12.44
CA GLN A 314 -22.05 -7.93 13.31
C GLN A 314 -20.79 -8.21 14.14
N GLY A 315 -20.87 -8.09 15.45
CA GLY A 315 -19.70 -8.13 16.35
C GLY A 315 -19.49 -6.78 17.04
N GLN A 316 -18.36 -6.63 17.72
CA GLN A 316 -18.06 -5.44 18.50
C GLN A 316 -16.81 -4.73 17.96
N LEU A 317 -16.99 -3.51 17.45
CA LEU A 317 -15.89 -2.62 17.07
C LEU A 317 -15.30 -1.98 18.34
N LEU A 318 -14.11 -2.41 18.73
CA LEU A 318 -13.42 -1.97 19.96
C LEU A 318 -12.58 -0.71 19.72
N ALA A 319 -12.06 -0.55 18.51
CA ALA A 319 -11.33 0.64 18.07
C ALA A 319 -11.42 0.75 16.55
N TYR A 320 -11.35 1.97 16.02
CA TYR A 320 -11.47 2.24 14.59
C TYR A 320 -10.78 3.54 14.22
N GLN A 321 -10.10 3.54 13.08
CA GLN A 321 -9.57 4.74 12.47
C GLN A 321 -9.44 4.51 10.96
N ARG A 322 -9.82 5.50 10.16
CA ARG A 322 -9.53 5.52 8.72
C ARG A 322 -8.93 6.86 8.34
N THR A 323 -7.86 6.85 7.57
CA THR A 323 -7.13 8.05 7.16
C THR A 323 -6.90 8.04 5.66
N LEU A 324 -7.08 9.19 5.01
CA LEU A 324 -6.58 9.48 3.67
C LEU A 324 -5.38 10.41 3.83
N ASP A 325 -4.20 9.96 3.40
CA ASP A 325 -3.05 10.83 3.22
C ASP A 325 -3.12 11.45 1.82
N MET A 326 -3.47 12.73 1.74
CA MET A 326 -3.62 13.46 0.47
C MET A 326 -2.28 13.76 -0.20
N ARG A 327 -1.17 13.75 0.57
CA ARG A 327 0.19 13.90 0.04
C ARG A 327 0.55 12.72 -0.84
N GLU A 328 0.05 11.54 -0.51
CA GLU A 328 0.40 10.28 -1.16
C GLU A 328 -0.77 9.62 -1.89
N GLY A 329 -2.01 10.08 -1.70
CA GLY A 329 -3.20 9.46 -2.27
C GLY A 329 -3.45 8.02 -1.80
N VAL A 330 -3.07 7.74 -0.55
CA VAL A 330 -3.19 6.43 0.09
C VAL A 330 -4.27 6.50 1.17
N VAL A 331 -5.16 5.51 1.20
CA VAL A 331 -6.11 5.32 2.30
C VAL A 331 -5.61 4.18 3.18
N THR A 332 -5.50 4.46 4.48
CA THR A 332 -5.23 3.46 5.51
C THR A 332 -6.43 3.32 6.45
N ARG A 333 -6.69 2.11 6.94
CA ARG A 333 -7.67 1.89 8.00
C ARG A 333 -7.14 0.88 8.99
N TRP A 334 -7.31 1.20 10.26
CA TRP A 334 -6.96 0.35 11.39
C TRP A 334 -8.19 0.15 12.26
N LEU A 335 -8.37 -1.06 12.76
CA LEU A 335 -9.45 -1.36 13.68
C LEU A 335 -9.11 -2.55 14.57
N ARG A 336 -9.80 -2.59 15.70
CA ARG A 336 -9.89 -3.78 16.56
C ARG A 336 -11.32 -4.21 16.65
N TRP A 337 -11.58 -5.47 16.37
CA TRP A 337 -12.93 -6.02 16.32
C TRP A 337 -12.97 -7.37 17.02
N GLN A 338 -14.07 -7.60 17.74
CA GLN A 338 -14.36 -8.87 18.40
C GLN A 338 -15.57 -9.52 17.76
N SER A 339 -15.43 -10.79 17.40
CA SER A 339 -16.50 -11.62 16.85
C SER A 339 -17.60 -11.88 17.89
N PRO A 340 -18.82 -12.23 17.47
CA PRO A 340 -19.88 -12.66 18.39
C PRO A 340 -19.49 -13.80 19.33
N HIS A 341 -18.54 -14.67 18.94
CA HIS A 341 -18.02 -15.74 19.80
C HIS A 341 -16.78 -15.34 20.63
N GLY A 342 -16.35 -14.08 20.58
CA GLY A 342 -15.30 -13.53 21.44
C GLY A 342 -13.88 -13.56 20.85
N HIS A 343 -13.69 -14.03 19.61
CA HIS A 343 -12.41 -13.96 18.92
C HIS A 343 -12.11 -12.51 18.53
N THR A 344 -10.98 -11.99 18.95
CA THR A 344 -10.59 -10.60 18.71
C THR A 344 -9.45 -10.55 17.71
N VAL A 345 -9.62 -9.74 16.66
CA VAL A 345 -8.59 -9.41 15.70
C VAL A 345 -8.27 -7.93 15.69
N GLU A 346 -7.04 -7.64 15.30
CA GLU A 346 -6.66 -6.33 14.79
C GLU A 346 -6.53 -6.43 13.28
N VAL A 347 -7.06 -5.44 12.57
CA VAL A 347 -6.96 -5.33 11.12
C VAL A 347 -6.33 -3.99 10.78
N TRP A 348 -5.33 -4.03 9.89
CA TRP A 348 -4.77 -2.84 9.26
C TRP A 348 -4.80 -3.03 7.74
N CYS A 349 -5.31 -2.04 7.01
CA CYS A 349 -5.27 -2.04 5.56
C CYS A 349 -4.70 -0.76 4.99
N GLU A 350 -4.09 -0.88 3.82
CA GLU A 350 -3.54 0.20 3.02
C GLU A 350 -3.95 -0.02 1.56
N ARG A 351 -4.52 1.01 0.93
CA ARG A 351 -4.93 0.92 -0.48
C ARG A 351 -4.71 2.21 -1.24
N TRP A 352 -4.50 2.06 -2.54
CA TRP A 352 -4.20 3.17 -3.43
C TRP A 352 -4.45 2.79 -4.90
N ALA A 353 -4.75 3.81 -5.70
CA ALA A 353 -4.87 3.72 -7.15
C ALA A 353 -3.57 4.28 -7.76
N SER A 354 -2.83 3.46 -8.50
CA SER A 354 -1.47 3.81 -8.90
C SER A 354 -1.45 5.04 -9.81
N MET A 355 -0.54 5.96 -9.52
CA MET A 355 -0.33 7.16 -10.34
C MET A 355 0.64 6.85 -11.47
N ALA A 356 1.60 5.96 -11.21
CA ALA A 356 2.62 5.54 -12.17
C ALA A 356 2.09 4.50 -13.17
N HIS A 357 1.15 3.68 -12.72
CA HIS A 357 0.50 2.65 -13.54
C HIS A 357 -1.02 2.85 -13.48
N PRO A 358 -1.61 3.78 -14.26
CA PRO A 358 -3.01 4.23 -14.07
C PRO A 358 -4.08 3.12 -14.09
N HIS A 359 -3.74 1.95 -14.63
CA HIS A 359 -4.62 0.79 -14.73
C HIS A 359 -4.58 -0.14 -13.51
N LEU A 360 -3.75 0.16 -12.51
CA LEU A 360 -3.49 -0.71 -11.36
C LEU A 360 -4.08 -0.14 -10.07
N CYS A 361 -4.81 -0.98 -9.34
CA CYS A 361 -5.20 -0.76 -7.95
C CYS A 361 -4.49 -1.77 -7.05
N ALA A 362 -4.15 -1.34 -5.83
CA ALA A 362 -3.43 -2.15 -4.86
C ALA A 362 -4.09 -2.06 -3.48
N LEU A 363 -4.14 -3.20 -2.79
CA LEU A 363 -4.62 -3.34 -1.42
C LEU A 363 -3.63 -4.23 -0.65
N ARG A 364 -3.26 -3.79 0.54
CA ARG A 364 -2.59 -4.58 1.57
C ARG A 364 -3.52 -4.70 2.76
N TYR A 365 -3.62 -5.90 3.33
CA TYR A 365 -4.55 -6.24 4.40
C TYR A 365 -3.87 -7.14 5.42
N ALA A 366 -3.53 -6.59 6.58
CA ALA A 366 -2.94 -7.28 7.70
C ALA A 366 -4.02 -7.67 8.72
N VAL A 367 -3.99 -8.92 9.19
CA VAL A 367 -4.87 -9.44 10.24
C VAL A 367 -4.04 -10.10 11.34
N THR A 368 -4.21 -9.63 12.57
CA THR A 368 -3.53 -10.15 13.77
C THR A 368 -4.54 -10.84 14.68
N ALA A 369 -4.29 -12.11 15.05
CA ALA A 369 -5.11 -12.82 16.03
C ALA A 369 -4.69 -12.42 17.46
N LEU A 370 -5.56 -11.76 18.23
CA LEU A 370 -5.16 -11.21 19.53
C LEU A 370 -5.34 -12.17 20.71
N ASN A 371 -6.38 -13.01 20.67
CA ASN A 371 -6.77 -13.87 21.79
C ASN A 371 -7.19 -15.28 21.37
N PHE A 372 -6.86 -15.70 20.14
CA PHE A 372 -7.21 -17.02 19.63
C PHE A 372 -6.11 -17.57 18.72
N ALA A 373 -6.17 -18.88 18.50
CA ALA A 373 -5.47 -19.56 17.42
C ALA A 373 -6.51 -20.29 16.56
N GLY A 374 -6.36 -20.28 15.24
CA GLY A 374 -7.35 -20.88 14.37
C GLY A 374 -7.16 -20.59 12.88
N GLU A 375 -7.96 -21.28 12.08
CA GLU A 375 -8.02 -21.09 10.63
C GLU A 375 -8.57 -19.71 10.28
N VAL A 376 -7.91 -19.05 9.34
CA VAL A 376 -8.32 -17.78 8.75
C VAL A 376 -8.39 -17.95 7.24
N GLU A 377 -9.45 -17.38 6.66
CA GLU A 377 -9.66 -17.34 5.23
C GLU A 377 -9.80 -15.88 4.77
N LEU A 378 -9.00 -15.50 3.78
CA LEU A 378 -9.11 -14.22 3.07
C LEU A 378 -9.60 -14.48 1.65
N ARG A 379 -10.79 -13.97 1.33
CA ARG A 379 -11.44 -14.24 0.05
C ARG A 379 -11.51 -12.97 -0.78
N ALA A 380 -10.63 -12.85 -1.75
CA ALA A 380 -10.62 -11.75 -2.71
C ALA A 380 -11.52 -12.08 -3.90
N ALA A 381 -12.24 -11.08 -4.43
CA ALA A 381 -12.97 -11.22 -5.69
C ALA A 381 -12.84 -9.99 -6.60
N ILE A 382 -13.15 -10.18 -7.88
CA ILE A 382 -13.53 -9.10 -8.80
C ILE A 382 -15.05 -9.20 -8.98
N ASP A 383 -15.82 -8.34 -8.32
CA ASP A 383 -17.29 -8.41 -8.37
C ASP A 383 -17.83 -7.68 -9.61
N GLY A 384 -18.19 -8.44 -10.63
CA GLY A 384 -18.80 -7.96 -11.87
C GLY A 384 -20.32 -7.77 -11.81
N THR A 385 -20.94 -7.92 -10.64
CA THR A 385 -22.39 -7.76 -10.47
C THR A 385 -22.82 -6.35 -10.07
N VAL A 386 -21.88 -5.41 -10.08
CA VAL A 386 -22.08 -3.99 -9.74
C VAL A 386 -23.16 -3.31 -10.58
N GLU A 387 -23.81 -2.34 -9.94
CA GLU A 387 -24.93 -1.58 -10.49
C GLU A 387 -24.68 -0.08 -10.30
N ASN A 388 -25.21 0.72 -11.23
CA ASN A 388 -25.36 2.16 -11.03
C ASN A 388 -26.68 2.41 -10.29
N PRO A 389 -26.72 3.21 -9.20
CA PRO A 389 -27.98 3.56 -8.56
C PRO A 389 -28.81 4.47 -9.47
N GLY A 390 -29.98 3.98 -9.86
CA GLY A 390 -30.96 4.75 -10.63
C GLY A 390 -31.87 5.55 -9.69
N ASN A 391 -31.81 6.88 -9.79
CA ASN A 391 -32.67 7.79 -9.01
C ASN A 391 -34.09 7.89 -9.61
N LEU A 392 -34.83 6.78 -9.65
CA LEU A 392 -36.21 6.73 -10.11
C LEU A 392 -37.16 6.56 -8.93
N VAL A 393 -37.78 7.65 -8.49
CA VAL A 393 -38.82 7.58 -7.43
C VAL A 393 -40.00 6.71 -7.93
N PRO A 394 -40.55 5.78 -7.11
CA PRO A 394 -40.38 5.64 -5.66
C PRO A 394 -39.34 4.62 -5.18
N ALA A 395 -38.55 3.98 -6.03
CA ALA A 395 -37.57 2.97 -5.63
C ALA A 395 -36.23 3.15 -6.32
N GLU A 396 -35.13 3.16 -5.58
CA GLU A 396 -33.79 3.06 -6.16
C GLU A 396 -33.70 1.74 -6.96
N ILE A 397 -33.56 1.85 -8.29
CA ILE A 397 -33.38 0.69 -9.16
C ILE A 397 -31.91 0.64 -9.55
N GLY A 398 -31.23 -0.46 -9.27
CA GLY A 398 -29.89 -0.69 -9.77
C GLY A 398 -29.88 -0.98 -11.28
N LEU A 399 -29.08 -0.22 -12.02
CA LEU A 399 -28.92 -0.35 -13.46
C LEU A 399 -27.62 -1.08 -13.76
N ARG A 400 -27.74 -2.26 -14.38
CA ARG A 400 -26.58 -3.04 -14.84
C ARG A 400 -26.14 -2.58 -16.22
N HIS A 401 -24.87 -2.23 -16.32
CA HIS A 401 -24.21 -1.86 -17.57
C HIS A 401 -23.45 -3.01 -18.23
N TRP A 402 -23.33 -4.17 -17.59
CA TRP A 402 -22.46 -5.25 -18.05
C TRP A 402 -23.23 -6.52 -18.42
N TRP A 403 -22.76 -7.15 -19.49
CA TRP A 403 -22.92 -8.56 -19.80
C TRP A 403 -21.63 -9.28 -19.43
N PHE A 404 -21.75 -10.33 -18.64
CA PHE A 404 -20.66 -11.27 -18.43
C PHE A 404 -20.26 -11.93 -19.76
N GLN A 405 -18.95 -12.07 -20.00
CA GLN A 405 -18.41 -12.72 -21.20
C GLN A 405 -17.54 -13.92 -20.86
N GLY A 406 -16.85 -13.89 -19.72
CA GLY A 406 -16.03 -15.00 -19.26
C GLY A 406 -15.24 -14.65 -18.02
N HIS A 407 -14.71 -15.67 -17.36
CA HIS A 407 -13.73 -15.55 -16.28
C HIS A 407 -12.77 -16.74 -16.34
N ALA A 408 -11.66 -16.63 -15.60
CA ALA A 408 -10.71 -17.73 -15.44
C ALA A 408 -9.98 -17.61 -14.09
N CYS A 409 -9.39 -18.72 -13.63
CA CYS A 409 -8.40 -18.74 -12.56
C CYS A 409 -7.09 -19.31 -13.12
N PRO A 410 -6.23 -18.47 -13.76
CA PRO A 410 -5.02 -18.95 -14.44
C PRO A 410 -4.02 -19.62 -13.51
N THR A 411 -4.00 -19.21 -12.24
CA THR A 411 -3.24 -19.83 -11.16
C THR A 411 -4.12 -19.93 -9.91
N PRO A 412 -3.76 -20.73 -8.90
CA PRO A 412 -4.52 -20.77 -7.64
C PRO A 412 -4.66 -19.40 -6.95
N GLN A 413 -3.74 -18.47 -7.22
CA GLN A 413 -3.66 -17.14 -6.61
C GLN A 413 -4.23 -16.02 -7.49
N SER A 414 -4.69 -16.32 -8.71
CA SER A 414 -5.11 -15.29 -9.66
C SER A 414 -6.49 -15.57 -10.23
N ALA A 415 -7.27 -14.53 -10.46
CA ALA A 415 -8.55 -14.61 -11.15
C ALA A 415 -8.70 -13.50 -12.18
N GLU A 416 -9.53 -13.75 -13.18
CA GLU A 416 -9.75 -12.87 -14.32
C GLU A 416 -11.23 -12.75 -14.63
N LEU A 417 -11.68 -11.55 -15.02
CA LEU A 417 -13.04 -11.28 -15.46
C LEU A 417 -13.01 -10.54 -16.80
N LEU A 418 -13.89 -10.95 -17.72
CA LEU A 418 -14.20 -10.23 -18.96
C LEU A 418 -15.69 -9.89 -19.00
N ALA A 419 -15.98 -8.61 -19.20
CA ALA A 419 -17.33 -8.08 -19.31
C ALA A 419 -17.48 -7.21 -20.56
N ARG A 420 -18.71 -7.07 -21.05
CA ARG A 420 -19.06 -6.23 -22.19
C ARG A 420 -20.22 -5.32 -21.82
N THR A 421 -20.07 -4.03 -22.09
CA THR A 421 -21.16 -3.06 -21.90
C THR A 421 -22.39 -3.43 -22.73
N ARG A 422 -23.59 -3.14 -22.23
CA ARG A 422 -24.82 -3.70 -22.80
C ARG A 422 -25.19 -3.08 -24.14
N VAL A 423 -25.03 -1.77 -24.29
CA VAL A 423 -25.46 -1.04 -25.48
C VAL A 423 -24.26 -0.63 -26.33
N SER A 424 -23.26 0.00 -25.72
CA SER A 424 -22.10 0.52 -26.45
C SER A 424 -21.13 -0.57 -26.91
N GLY A 425 -21.21 -1.77 -26.33
CA GLY A 425 -20.44 -2.94 -26.74
C GLY A 425 -18.95 -2.91 -26.40
N ALA A 426 -18.47 -1.89 -25.68
CA ALA A 426 -17.11 -1.83 -25.14
C ALA A 426 -16.85 -3.01 -24.19
N GLN A 427 -15.67 -3.62 -24.28
CA GLN A 427 -15.27 -4.69 -23.38
C GLN A 427 -14.30 -4.17 -22.33
N LEU A 428 -14.40 -4.70 -21.12
CA LEU A 428 -13.53 -4.43 -19.98
C LEU A 428 -13.04 -5.76 -19.43
N ALA A 429 -11.73 -5.86 -19.23
CA ALA A 429 -11.10 -6.96 -18.54
C ALA A 429 -10.48 -6.47 -17.22
N ALA A 430 -10.52 -7.35 -16.22
CA ALA A 430 -9.82 -7.19 -14.96
C ALA A 430 -9.07 -8.49 -14.64
N ALA A 431 -7.82 -8.36 -14.19
CA ALA A 431 -7.01 -9.47 -13.71
C ALA A 431 -6.52 -9.15 -12.30
N MET A 432 -6.66 -10.10 -11.38
CA MET A 432 -6.19 -9.94 -10.00
C MET A 432 -5.24 -11.04 -9.54
N HIS A 433 -4.44 -10.71 -8.53
CA HIS A 433 -3.59 -11.64 -7.80
C HIS A 433 -3.73 -11.41 -6.28
N LEU A 434 -3.75 -12.49 -5.49
CA LEU A 434 -3.73 -12.47 -4.04
C LEU A 434 -2.53 -13.26 -3.51
N GLU A 435 -1.73 -12.66 -2.64
CA GLU A 435 -0.62 -13.31 -1.95
C GLU A 435 -0.70 -13.05 -0.44
N VAL A 436 -0.51 -14.08 0.38
CA VAL A 436 -0.45 -14.01 1.85
C VAL A 436 0.97 -14.28 2.35
N GLN A 437 1.43 -13.47 3.30
CA GLN A 437 2.75 -13.49 3.94
C GLN A 437 2.62 -13.42 5.47
N GLY A 438 3.71 -13.63 6.22
CA GLY A 438 3.70 -13.59 7.70
C GLY A 438 3.23 -14.88 8.39
N VAL A 439 2.95 -15.93 7.60
CA VAL A 439 2.52 -17.26 8.07
C VAL A 439 3.42 -18.35 7.52
N ALA A 440 3.49 -19.48 8.23
CA ALA A 440 4.35 -20.60 7.85
C ALA A 440 3.94 -21.21 6.50
N GLU A 441 2.63 -21.38 6.29
CA GLU A 441 2.05 -21.91 5.06
C GLU A 441 0.72 -21.22 4.77
N ALA A 442 0.49 -20.91 3.50
CA ALA A 442 -0.80 -20.46 2.99
C ALA A 442 -1.14 -21.27 1.75
N SER A 443 -2.34 -21.86 1.75
CA SER A 443 -2.88 -22.57 0.59
C SER A 443 -3.92 -21.71 -0.11
N TYR A 444 -4.17 -21.97 -1.40
CA TYR A 444 -5.07 -21.15 -2.21
C TYR A 444 -6.08 -22.01 -2.96
N SER A 445 -7.31 -21.51 -3.06
CA SER A 445 -8.36 -22.10 -3.88
C SER A 445 -9.02 -21.04 -4.76
N CYS A 446 -9.25 -21.37 -6.02
CA CYS A 446 -10.08 -20.56 -6.91
C CYS A 446 -11.53 -20.52 -6.40
N ARG A 447 -12.10 -19.32 -6.33
CA ARG A 447 -13.54 -19.11 -6.17
C ARG A 447 -14.13 -18.86 -7.55
N ASP A 448 -14.42 -19.94 -8.25
CA ASP A 448 -15.03 -19.93 -9.58
C ASP A 448 -16.52 -19.57 -9.48
N TRP A 449 -16.79 -18.28 -9.23
CA TRP A 449 -18.14 -17.75 -9.07
C TRP A 449 -18.47 -16.93 -10.31
N THR A 450 -19.50 -17.36 -11.04
CA THR A 450 -19.95 -16.69 -12.25
C THR A 450 -20.25 -15.22 -11.96
N GLN A 451 -19.64 -14.30 -12.74
CA GLN A 451 -19.71 -12.84 -12.58
C GLN A 451 -18.95 -12.26 -11.38
N ALA A 452 -18.42 -13.07 -10.46
CA ALA A 452 -17.61 -12.58 -9.33
C ALA A 452 -16.41 -13.50 -9.05
N PRO A 453 -15.54 -13.78 -10.06
CA PRO A 453 -14.45 -14.71 -9.90
C PRO A 453 -13.47 -14.23 -8.82
N GLY A 454 -12.97 -15.18 -8.04
CA GLY A 454 -12.24 -14.90 -6.82
C GLY A 454 -11.13 -15.90 -6.51
N VAL A 455 -10.39 -15.61 -5.46
CA VAL A 455 -9.37 -16.47 -4.86
C VAL A 455 -9.55 -16.42 -3.34
N ALA A 456 -9.46 -17.58 -2.69
CA ALA A 456 -9.38 -17.66 -1.24
C ALA A 456 -7.97 -18.13 -0.84
N GLY A 457 -7.33 -17.38 0.05
CA GLY A 457 -6.13 -17.81 0.77
C GLY A 457 -6.54 -18.36 2.14
N HIS A 458 -6.06 -19.56 2.47
CA HIS A 458 -6.36 -20.28 3.71
C HIS A 458 -5.06 -20.49 4.49
N PHE A 459 -5.04 -20.12 5.77
CA PHE A 459 -3.88 -20.22 6.63
C PHE A 459 -4.27 -20.28 8.10
N HIS A 460 -3.39 -20.83 8.93
CA HIS A 460 -3.55 -20.84 10.37
C HIS A 460 -2.86 -19.63 11.00
N LEU A 461 -3.51 -18.99 11.98
CA LEU A 461 -2.88 -18.00 12.85
C LEU A 461 -2.79 -18.53 14.27
N GLU A 462 -1.60 -18.42 14.87
CA GLU A 462 -1.42 -18.52 16.31
C GLU A 462 -1.75 -17.19 17.01
N GLN A 463 -2.01 -17.23 18.32
CA GLN A 463 -2.21 -16.01 19.09
C GLN A 463 -0.98 -15.09 19.00
N GLY A 464 -1.22 -13.82 18.68
CA GLY A 464 -0.21 -12.78 18.47
C GLY A 464 0.38 -12.78 17.05
N GLN A 465 0.11 -13.80 16.23
CA GLN A 465 0.60 -13.85 14.86
C GLN A 465 -0.21 -12.94 13.94
N THR A 466 0.46 -12.40 12.92
CA THR A 466 -0.13 -11.56 11.89
C THR A 466 0.11 -12.16 10.50
N ALA A 467 -0.94 -12.25 9.70
CA ALA A 467 -0.84 -12.50 8.27
C ALA A 467 -1.03 -11.19 7.50
N VAL A 468 -0.29 -11.00 6.41
CA VAL A 468 -0.41 -9.84 5.52
C VAL A 468 -0.76 -10.33 4.12
N ALA A 469 -1.94 -9.95 3.64
CA ALA A 469 -2.37 -10.22 2.28
C ALA A 469 -2.14 -9.01 1.37
N THR A 470 -1.61 -9.24 0.17
CA THR A 470 -1.49 -8.26 -0.89
C THR A 470 -2.40 -8.66 -2.06
N LYS A 471 -3.29 -7.75 -2.44
CA LYS A 471 -4.16 -7.87 -3.60
C LYS A 471 -3.80 -6.80 -4.63
N LEU A 472 -3.47 -7.22 -5.84
CA LEU A 472 -3.24 -6.33 -6.99
C LEU A 472 -4.29 -6.60 -8.06
N VAL A 473 -4.85 -5.55 -8.65
CA VAL A 473 -5.84 -5.65 -9.73
C VAL A 473 -5.47 -4.71 -10.87
N ALA A 474 -5.39 -5.25 -12.09
CA ALA A 474 -5.13 -4.49 -13.30
C ALA A 474 -6.33 -4.52 -14.24
N TYR A 475 -6.70 -3.36 -14.78
CA TYR A 475 -7.77 -3.20 -15.76
C TYR A 475 -7.24 -3.00 -17.19
N ALA A 476 -8.06 -3.36 -18.18
CA ALA A 476 -7.89 -2.94 -19.56
C ALA A 476 -9.25 -2.89 -20.27
N HIS A 477 -9.47 -1.94 -21.18
CA HIS A 477 -10.69 -1.90 -21.99
C HIS A 477 -10.47 -1.50 -23.45
N THR A 478 -11.43 -1.83 -24.31
CA THR A 478 -11.35 -1.63 -25.77
C THR A 478 -11.47 -0.18 -26.23
N ARG A 479 -11.65 0.77 -25.30
CA ARG A 479 -11.69 2.21 -25.62
C ARG A 479 -10.37 2.93 -25.36
N GLU A 480 -9.35 2.23 -24.88
CA GLU A 480 -8.01 2.79 -24.75
C GLU A 480 -7.38 2.97 -26.14
N PRO A 481 -6.48 3.96 -26.33
CA PRO A 481 -5.68 4.04 -27.55
C PRO A 481 -4.93 2.74 -27.79
N ASP A 482 -4.93 2.25 -29.03
CA ASP A 482 -4.25 1.02 -29.46
C ASP A 482 -4.66 -0.26 -28.69
N ALA A 483 -5.84 -0.24 -28.05
CA ALA A 483 -6.35 -1.39 -27.33
C ALA A 483 -6.61 -2.58 -28.29
N PRO A 484 -6.20 -3.81 -27.91
CA PRO A 484 -6.56 -5.00 -28.68
C PRO A 484 -8.08 -5.24 -28.63
N PRO A 485 -8.67 -5.92 -29.63
CA PRO A 485 -10.09 -6.26 -29.63
C PRO A 485 -10.54 -7.04 -28.39
N ASN A 486 -9.66 -7.90 -27.85
CA ASN A 486 -9.84 -8.56 -26.57
C ASN A 486 -8.89 -7.91 -25.54
N PRO A 487 -9.40 -7.21 -24.52
CA PRO A 487 -8.56 -6.53 -23.53
C PRO A 487 -7.92 -7.46 -22.49
N LEU A 488 -8.35 -8.73 -22.38
CA LEU A 488 -7.92 -9.64 -21.32
C LEU A 488 -6.40 -9.93 -21.30
N PRO A 489 -5.73 -10.21 -22.44
CA PRO A 489 -4.27 -10.39 -22.45
C PRO A 489 -3.51 -9.14 -21.96
N LEU A 490 -4.02 -7.94 -22.23
CA LEU A 490 -3.41 -6.68 -21.80
C LEU A 490 -3.55 -6.47 -20.29
N ALA A 491 -4.73 -6.75 -19.71
CA ALA A 491 -4.93 -6.72 -18.26
C ALA A 491 -3.99 -7.71 -17.55
N ARG A 492 -3.88 -8.93 -18.08
CA ARG A 492 -2.96 -9.96 -17.57
C ARG A 492 -1.50 -9.52 -17.64
N GLN A 493 -1.07 -8.97 -18.79
CA GLN A 493 0.30 -8.49 -18.96
C GLN A 493 0.63 -7.38 -17.96
N ARG A 494 -0.28 -6.42 -17.74
CA ARG A 494 -0.13 -5.35 -16.75
C ARG A 494 0.01 -5.90 -15.33
N LEU A 495 -0.83 -6.88 -14.96
CA LEU A 495 -0.73 -7.54 -13.66
C LEU A 495 0.61 -8.28 -13.49
N GLN A 496 1.06 -9.04 -14.50
CA GLN A 496 2.33 -9.75 -14.44
C GLN A 496 3.54 -8.81 -14.34
N ALA A 497 3.51 -7.68 -15.06
CA ALA A 497 4.53 -6.64 -14.94
C ALA A 497 4.55 -6.05 -13.51
N ALA A 498 3.37 -5.78 -12.92
CA ALA A 498 3.25 -5.29 -11.56
C ALA A 498 3.80 -6.31 -10.53
N LEU A 499 3.47 -7.59 -10.68
CA LEU A 499 3.99 -8.66 -9.82
C LEU A 499 5.52 -8.76 -9.90
N GLY A 500 6.10 -8.62 -11.10
CA GLY A 500 7.55 -8.63 -11.30
C GLY A 500 8.26 -7.42 -10.67
N GLN A 501 7.58 -6.27 -10.55
CA GLN A 501 8.12 -5.07 -9.90
C GLN A 501 8.01 -5.13 -8.36
N GLY A 502 6.95 -5.77 -7.84
CA GLY A 502 6.67 -5.91 -6.41
C GLY A 502 5.97 -4.69 -5.79
N TYR A 503 5.21 -4.92 -4.71
CA TYR A 503 4.34 -3.91 -4.10
C TYR A 503 5.08 -2.64 -3.68
N GLU A 504 6.22 -2.77 -3.00
CA GLU A 504 6.98 -1.61 -2.47
C GLU A 504 7.51 -0.73 -3.60
N SER A 505 8.10 -1.34 -4.63
CA SER A 505 8.56 -0.61 -5.82
C SER A 505 7.42 0.10 -6.55
N LEU A 506 6.23 -0.50 -6.58
CA LEU A 506 5.05 0.12 -7.20
C LEU A 506 4.54 1.31 -6.35
N LEU A 507 4.52 1.17 -5.02
CA LEU A 507 4.13 2.24 -4.09
C LEU A 507 5.12 3.40 -4.12
N ALA A 508 6.43 3.11 -4.17
CA ALA A 508 7.47 4.12 -4.32
C ALA A 508 7.31 4.91 -5.64
N ALA A 509 7.02 4.24 -6.75
CA ALA A 509 6.74 4.88 -8.03
C ALA A 509 5.46 5.75 -7.98
N HIS A 510 4.42 5.29 -7.29
CA HIS A 510 3.19 6.07 -7.04
C HIS A 510 3.48 7.34 -6.22
N ARG A 511 4.19 7.22 -5.10
CA ARG A 511 4.60 8.35 -4.24
C ARG A 511 5.50 9.34 -4.97
N ALA A 512 6.40 8.87 -5.83
CA ALA A 512 7.27 9.73 -6.62
C ALA A 512 6.48 10.70 -7.53
N LEU A 513 5.41 10.24 -8.17
CA LEU A 513 4.56 11.10 -8.98
C LEU A 513 3.69 12.05 -8.15
N TRP A 514 3.24 11.64 -6.97
CA TRP A 514 2.56 12.56 -6.06
C TRP A 514 3.48 13.68 -5.60
N ARG A 515 4.74 13.39 -5.26
CA ARG A 515 5.74 14.41 -4.91
C ARG A 515 5.94 15.42 -6.04
N ASP A 516 6.09 14.96 -7.28
CA ASP A 516 6.16 15.86 -8.45
C ASP A 516 4.89 16.73 -8.57
N LEU A 517 3.70 16.14 -8.49
CA LEU A 517 2.45 16.90 -8.61
C LEU A 517 2.31 17.97 -7.53
N TRP A 518 2.62 17.65 -6.27
CA TRP A 518 2.53 18.61 -5.17
C TRP A 518 3.57 19.72 -5.27
N GLN A 519 4.79 19.47 -5.77
CA GLN A 519 5.81 20.50 -6.01
C GLN A 519 5.31 21.67 -6.87
N SER A 520 4.37 21.41 -7.77
CA SER A 520 3.81 22.43 -8.69
C SER A 520 2.41 22.92 -8.32
N CYS A 521 1.67 22.16 -7.50
CA CYS A 521 0.24 22.37 -7.28
C CYS A 521 -0.09 22.77 -5.85
N ASP A 522 0.78 22.52 -4.87
CA ASP A 522 0.48 22.83 -3.48
C ASP A 522 0.36 24.35 -3.25
N ILE A 523 -0.50 24.71 -2.32
CA ILE A 523 -0.72 26.08 -1.87
C ILE A 523 -0.54 26.07 -0.36
N GLU A 524 0.49 26.75 0.12
CA GLU A 524 0.78 26.84 1.55
C GLU A 524 0.04 28.03 2.18
N ILE A 525 -0.62 27.77 3.32
CA ILE A 525 -1.33 28.75 4.13
C ILE A 525 -0.73 28.73 5.53
N GLU A 526 0.02 29.76 5.86
CA GLU A 526 0.61 29.91 7.18
C GLU A 526 -0.44 30.40 8.21
N GLY A 527 -0.40 29.81 9.41
CA GLY A 527 -1.23 30.24 10.55
C GLY A 527 -2.67 29.71 10.58
N ASP A 528 -3.12 28.96 9.58
CA ASP A 528 -4.45 28.32 9.57
C ASP A 528 -4.40 26.88 9.00
N GLU A 529 -4.23 25.91 9.90
CA GLU A 529 -4.18 24.48 9.55
C GLU A 529 -5.50 23.96 8.95
N ALA A 530 -6.64 24.55 9.32
CA ALA A 530 -7.94 24.13 8.83
C ALA A 530 -8.12 24.56 7.37
N ALA A 531 -7.76 25.80 7.05
CA ALA A 531 -7.72 26.30 5.69
C ALA A 531 -6.68 25.54 4.85
N GLN A 532 -5.48 25.30 5.38
CA GLN A 532 -4.42 24.54 4.70
C GLN A 532 -4.92 23.15 4.27
N ARG A 533 -5.55 22.42 5.18
CA ARG A 533 -6.10 21.09 4.90
C ARG A 533 -7.26 21.15 3.92
N ALA A 534 -8.14 22.15 4.04
CA ALA A 534 -9.26 22.32 3.12
C ALA A 534 -8.78 22.58 1.68
N VAL A 535 -7.77 23.42 1.48
CA VAL A 535 -7.22 23.69 0.14
C VAL A 535 -6.54 22.45 -0.43
N ARG A 536 -5.70 21.76 0.35
CA ARG A 536 -5.08 20.48 -0.06
C ARG A 536 -6.13 19.41 -0.41
N PHE A 537 -7.23 19.33 0.35
CA PHE A 537 -8.34 18.43 0.03
C PHE A 537 -9.00 18.74 -1.31
N ASN A 538 -9.28 20.02 -1.60
CA ASN A 538 -9.87 20.39 -2.88
C ASN A 538 -8.92 20.10 -4.05
N LEU A 539 -7.63 20.44 -3.90
CA LEU A 539 -6.62 20.17 -4.92
C LEU A 539 -6.41 18.68 -5.14
N TYR A 540 -6.36 17.89 -4.07
CA TYR A 540 -6.27 16.43 -4.13
C TYR A 540 -7.40 15.84 -5.00
N HIS A 541 -8.65 16.23 -4.74
CA HIS A 541 -9.80 15.73 -5.50
C HIS A 541 -9.79 16.15 -6.98
N LEU A 542 -9.18 17.29 -7.32
CA LEU A 542 -8.93 17.66 -8.72
C LEU A 542 -7.81 16.80 -9.35
N LEU A 543 -6.73 16.55 -8.61
CA LEU A 543 -5.56 15.80 -9.08
C LEU A 543 -5.84 14.30 -9.30
N ILE A 544 -6.75 13.70 -8.54
CA ILE A 544 -7.20 12.32 -8.78
C ILE A 544 -8.21 12.20 -9.93
N ALA A 545 -8.84 13.31 -10.32
CA ALA A 545 -9.89 13.35 -11.34
C ALA A 545 -9.35 13.69 -12.74
N VAL A 546 -8.27 14.46 -12.81
CA VAL A 546 -7.74 14.99 -14.07
C VAL A 546 -7.10 13.89 -14.92
N PRO A 547 -7.60 13.64 -16.15
CA PRO A 547 -7.00 12.65 -17.04
C PRO A 547 -5.64 13.14 -17.52
N ARG A 548 -4.61 12.32 -17.31
CA ARG A 548 -3.23 12.61 -17.78
C ARG A 548 -3.03 12.16 -19.22
N HIS A 549 -3.70 11.08 -19.61
CA HIS A 549 -3.72 10.53 -20.96
C HIS A 549 -5.08 9.82 -21.20
N PRO A 550 -5.63 9.75 -22.43
CA PRO A 550 -5.37 10.57 -23.62
C PRO A 550 -6.13 11.92 -23.58
N ALA A 551 -5.78 12.86 -24.47
CA ALA A 551 -6.41 14.19 -24.58
C ALA A 551 -7.89 14.18 -25.09
N ARG A 552 -8.55 13.02 -25.06
CA ARG A 552 -9.96 12.79 -25.43
C ARG A 552 -10.87 12.62 -24.22
N LEU A 553 -10.34 12.79 -23.00
CA LEU A 553 -11.07 12.70 -21.75
C LEU A 553 -11.02 14.05 -21.03
N SER A 554 -11.98 14.28 -20.14
CA SER A 554 -12.06 15.48 -19.31
C SER A 554 -12.57 15.12 -17.91
N ILE A 555 -12.77 16.13 -17.05
CA ILE A 555 -13.21 15.96 -15.67
C ILE A 555 -14.74 16.10 -15.60
N PRO A 556 -15.48 15.10 -15.11
CA PRO A 556 -16.92 15.22 -14.88
C PRO A 556 -17.28 16.17 -13.74
N ALA A 557 -18.54 16.62 -13.70
CA ALA A 557 -19.04 17.53 -12.65
C ALA A 557 -18.94 16.96 -11.21
N LYS A 558 -18.95 15.63 -11.05
CA LYS A 558 -18.71 14.91 -9.79
C LYS A 558 -17.43 14.08 -9.83
N THR A 559 -16.45 14.56 -10.60
CA THR A 559 -15.17 13.89 -10.82
C THR A 559 -15.39 12.41 -11.14
N LEU A 560 -14.62 11.52 -10.51
CA LEU A 560 -14.83 10.07 -10.55
C LEU A 560 -15.19 9.55 -9.15
N SER A 561 -15.82 10.39 -8.32
CA SER A 561 -16.12 10.08 -6.91
C SER A 561 -17.53 9.52 -6.68
N GLY A 562 -18.37 9.41 -7.71
CA GLY A 562 -19.72 8.84 -7.59
C GLY A 562 -20.62 9.11 -8.79
N PHE A 563 -21.90 8.75 -8.65
CA PHE A 563 -22.87 8.67 -9.76
C PHE A 563 -23.58 9.99 -10.09
N GLY A 564 -23.44 11.01 -9.24
CA GLY A 564 -24.06 12.31 -9.47
C GLY A 564 -23.63 12.91 -10.82
N TYR A 565 -24.56 13.55 -11.54
CA TYR A 565 -24.33 14.07 -12.90
C TYR A 565 -23.84 13.02 -13.92
N ARG A 566 -23.93 11.72 -13.62
CA ARG A 566 -23.74 10.60 -14.57
C ARG A 566 -22.35 10.53 -15.20
N GLY A 567 -21.37 11.22 -14.63
CA GLY A 567 -20.03 11.36 -15.22
C GLY A 567 -19.97 12.34 -16.40
N HIS A 568 -20.98 13.18 -16.61
CA HIS A 568 -20.98 14.18 -17.67
C HIS A 568 -20.05 15.37 -17.37
N VAL A 569 -19.44 15.88 -18.44
CA VAL A 569 -18.55 17.04 -18.42
C VAL A 569 -19.36 18.27 -18.78
N CYS A 570 -19.40 19.22 -17.86
CA CYS A 570 -20.18 20.45 -17.97
C CYS A 570 -19.24 21.67 -18.03
N TRP A 571 -19.81 22.87 -18.17
CA TRP A 571 -19.08 24.14 -18.20
C TRP A 571 -18.21 24.38 -16.95
N GLU A 572 -18.50 23.69 -15.84
CA GLU A 572 -17.72 23.79 -14.62
C GLU A 572 -16.24 23.45 -14.84
N THR A 573 -15.96 22.52 -15.75
CA THR A 573 -14.58 22.12 -16.05
C THR A 573 -13.79 23.28 -16.66
N GLU A 574 -14.35 23.98 -17.65
CA GLU A 574 -13.67 25.12 -18.27
C GLU A 574 -13.63 26.36 -17.37
N ILE A 575 -14.67 26.61 -16.57
CA ILE A 575 -14.79 27.84 -15.79
C ILE A 575 -14.11 27.76 -14.42
N PHE A 576 -14.16 26.60 -13.75
CA PHE A 576 -13.61 26.45 -12.40
C PHE A 576 -12.33 25.63 -12.34
N VAL A 577 -12.17 24.61 -13.21
CA VAL A 577 -11.04 23.66 -13.09
C VAL A 577 -9.86 24.04 -13.99
N VAL A 578 -10.11 24.39 -15.26
CA VAL A 578 -9.05 24.81 -16.20
C VAL A 578 -8.21 25.96 -15.64
N PRO A 579 -8.75 27.00 -14.97
CA PRO A 579 -7.93 28.06 -14.40
C PRO A 579 -6.89 27.54 -13.40
N VAL A 580 -7.23 26.57 -12.54
CA VAL A 580 -6.27 25.98 -11.58
C VAL A 580 -5.08 25.39 -12.33
N PHE A 581 -5.34 24.51 -13.30
CA PHE A 581 -4.28 23.85 -14.05
C PHE A 581 -3.56 24.79 -15.03
N ALA A 582 -4.18 25.88 -15.49
CA ALA A 582 -3.52 26.85 -16.35
C ALA A 582 -2.34 27.54 -15.65
N PHE A 583 -2.40 27.66 -14.32
CA PHE A 583 -1.33 28.25 -13.51
C PHE A 583 -0.39 27.22 -12.86
N THR A 584 -0.83 25.97 -12.65
CA THR A 584 -0.01 24.94 -11.98
C THR A 584 0.58 23.89 -12.93
N ARG A 585 -0.18 23.47 -13.96
CA ARG A 585 0.16 22.36 -14.89
C ARG A 585 -0.46 22.58 -16.27
N LEU A 586 0.20 23.41 -17.09
CA LEU A 586 -0.34 23.88 -18.38
C LEU A 586 -0.70 22.74 -19.34
N GLU A 587 0.02 21.62 -19.29
CA GLU A 587 -0.28 20.42 -20.08
C GLU A 587 -1.63 19.79 -19.73
N LEU A 588 -2.02 19.80 -18.45
CA LEU A 588 -3.33 19.30 -18.02
C LEU A 588 -4.46 20.23 -18.48
N ALA A 589 -4.30 21.54 -18.32
CA ALA A 589 -5.26 22.52 -18.84
C ALA A 589 -5.45 22.39 -20.36
N ARG A 590 -4.34 22.21 -21.10
CA ARG A 590 -4.37 21.98 -22.55
C ARG A 590 -5.12 20.71 -22.90
N ASN A 591 -4.95 19.62 -22.15
CA ASN A 591 -5.64 18.37 -22.40
C ASN A 591 -7.17 18.51 -22.18
N LEU A 592 -7.60 19.20 -21.13
CA LEU A 592 -9.02 19.48 -20.87
C LEU A 592 -9.66 20.28 -22.02
N LEU A 593 -8.96 21.27 -22.58
CA LEU A 593 -9.46 22.02 -23.73
C LEU A 593 -9.42 21.21 -25.04
N ARG A 594 -8.40 20.35 -25.21
CA ARG A 594 -8.32 19.44 -26.38
C ARG A 594 -9.47 18.44 -26.41
N TYR A 595 -10.01 18.03 -25.27
CA TYR A 595 -11.24 17.24 -25.21
C TYR A 595 -12.40 17.96 -25.93
N ARG A 596 -12.57 19.27 -25.72
CA ARG A 596 -13.59 20.07 -26.42
C ARG A 596 -13.33 20.14 -27.92
N TYR A 597 -12.07 20.34 -28.31
CA TYR A 597 -11.68 20.28 -29.72
C TYR A 597 -12.04 18.94 -30.37
N HIS A 598 -11.73 17.82 -29.72
CA HIS A 598 -12.04 16.48 -30.24
C HIS A 598 -13.53 16.15 -30.25
N THR A 599 -14.34 16.85 -29.45
CA THR A 599 -15.81 16.71 -29.40
C THR A 599 -16.55 17.76 -30.25
N LEU A 600 -15.84 18.63 -30.97
CA LEU A 600 -16.43 19.59 -31.92
C LEU A 600 -17.43 18.94 -32.89
N PRO A 601 -17.17 17.79 -33.54
CA PRO A 601 -18.15 17.17 -34.43
C PRO A 601 -19.51 16.94 -33.78
N GLY A 602 -19.53 16.53 -32.50
CA GLY A 602 -20.77 16.35 -31.74
C GLY A 602 -21.46 17.67 -31.42
N ALA A 603 -20.71 18.73 -31.12
CA ALA A 603 -21.26 20.07 -30.89
C ALA A 603 -21.92 20.65 -32.17
N ARG A 604 -21.28 20.47 -33.33
CA ARG A 604 -21.82 20.88 -34.64
C ARG A 604 -23.12 20.16 -34.98
N GLU A 605 -23.15 18.85 -34.73
CA GLU A 605 -24.36 18.05 -34.92
C GLU A 605 -25.50 18.50 -33.99
N ASN A 606 -25.18 18.85 -32.74
CA ASN A 606 -26.16 19.41 -31.81
C ASN A 606 -26.70 20.77 -32.28
N ALA A 607 -25.84 21.68 -32.76
CA ALA A 607 -26.25 22.96 -33.33
C ALA A 607 -27.18 22.76 -34.53
N ARG A 608 -26.80 21.87 -35.46
CA ARG A 608 -27.61 21.53 -36.64
C ARG A 608 -28.98 20.99 -36.25
N ARG A 609 -29.07 20.09 -35.26
CA ARG A 609 -30.34 19.56 -34.75
C ARG A 609 -31.24 20.62 -34.13
N ALA A 610 -30.65 21.68 -33.57
CA ALA A 610 -31.36 22.81 -32.98
C ALA A 610 -31.64 23.96 -33.97
N GLY A 611 -31.19 23.86 -35.22
CA GLY A 611 -31.37 24.91 -36.24
C GLY A 611 -30.37 26.06 -36.17
N TYR A 612 -29.22 25.87 -35.52
CA TYR A 612 -28.13 26.84 -35.43
C TYR A 612 -26.92 26.42 -36.29
N GLU A 613 -25.97 27.35 -36.51
CA GLU A 613 -24.67 27.12 -37.15
C GLU A 613 -23.55 26.89 -36.11
N GLY A 614 -22.35 26.51 -36.58
CA GLY A 614 -21.15 26.27 -35.77
C GLY A 614 -20.53 24.90 -35.97
#